data_AF-A0A0B7GXJ4-F1
#
_entry.id   AF-A0A0B7GXJ4-F1
#
_cell.length_a   1.000
_cell.length_b   1.000
_cell.length_c   1.000
_cell.angle_alpha   90.00
_cell.angle_beta   90.00
_cell.angle_gamma   90.00
#
_symmetry.space_group_name_H-M   'P 1'
#
loop_
_entity.id
_entity.type
_entity.pdbx_description
1 polymer ?
#
loop_
_entity_poly.entity_id
_entity_poly.type
_entity_poly.pdbx_seq_one_letter_code
_entity_poly.pdbx_strand_id
1 'polypeptide(L)'
;MAAKNTYDESKIKTLSSLEHIRLRTGMYIGRLGNGSNPDDGIYILLKEVIDNSIDEFIMGNGNRIDVQLDFFNTSYQKRKKFYKKEFNTAQR
;
A
#
# COMPACT_ATOMS: atom_id res chain seq x y z
N MET A 1 24.20 -6.07 -42.47
CA MET A 1 22.90 -6.76 -42.53
C MET A 1 22.23 -6.61 -41.18
N ALA A 2 21.18 -5.79 -41.07
CA ALA A 2 20.47 -5.59 -39.81
C ALA A 2 19.73 -6.88 -39.44
N ALA A 3 19.86 -7.32 -38.19
CA ALA A 3 19.17 -8.52 -37.71
C ALA A 3 17.65 -8.33 -37.82
N LYS A 4 16.99 -9.25 -38.52
CA LYS A 4 15.54 -9.27 -38.67
C LYS A 4 14.95 -9.55 -37.28
N ASN A 5 14.20 -8.59 -36.72
CA ASN A 5 13.44 -8.78 -35.49
C ASN A 5 12.32 -9.80 -35.75
N THR A 6 12.64 -11.08 -35.64
CA THR A 6 11.66 -12.16 -35.72
C THR A 6 10.81 -12.10 -34.45
N TYR A 7 9.56 -11.70 -34.62
CA TYR A 7 8.54 -11.78 -33.57
C TYR A 7 7.94 -13.18 -33.63
N ASP A 8 8.35 -14.04 -32.69
CA ASP A 8 7.86 -15.40 -32.52
C ASP A 8 7.18 -15.57 -31.15
N GLU A 9 6.56 -16.73 -30.92
CA GLU A 9 5.83 -17.03 -29.69
C GLU A 9 6.70 -16.91 -28.43
N SER A 10 8.02 -17.09 -28.54
CA SER A 10 8.96 -16.93 -27.43
C SER A 10 9.06 -15.48 -26.91
N LYS A 11 8.58 -14.50 -27.69
CA LYS A 11 8.51 -13.09 -27.30
C LYS A 11 7.27 -12.76 -26.46
N ILE A 12 6.26 -13.64 -26.44
CA ILE A 12 5.08 -13.49 -25.59
C ILE A 12 5.40 -14.05 -24.21
N LYS A 13 5.40 -13.18 -23.19
CA LYS A 13 5.63 -13.57 -21.81
C LYS A 13 4.33 -13.53 -21.03
N THR A 14 3.92 -14.68 -20.51
CA THR A 14 2.86 -14.77 -19.51
C THR A 14 3.50 -14.60 -18.14
N LEU A 15 3.04 -13.61 -17.38
CA LEU A 15 3.47 -13.37 -16.02
C LEU A 15 2.44 -13.96 -15.06
N SER A 16 2.90 -14.47 -13.92
CA SER A 16 1.99 -14.73 -12.80
C SER A 16 1.39 -13.42 -12.29
N SER A 17 0.25 -13.49 -11.60
CA SER A 17 -0.45 -12.30 -11.11
C SER A 17 0.44 -11.42 -10.23
N LEU A 18 1.25 -12.01 -9.34
CA LEU A 18 2.16 -11.28 -8.46
C LEU A 18 3.29 -10.61 -9.22
N GLU A 19 3.85 -11.28 -10.22
CA GLU A 19 4.89 -10.70 -11.07
C GLU A 19 4.36 -9.52 -11.89
N HIS A 20 3.13 -9.64 -12.42
CA HIS A 20 2.48 -8.55 -13.13
C HIS A 20 2.27 -7.32 -12.23
N ILE A 21 1.76 -7.52 -11.00
CA ILE A 21 1.56 -6.43 -10.04
C ILE A 21 2.89 -5.75 -9.69
N ARG A 22 3.95 -6.53 -9.44
CA ARG A 22 5.27 -5.99 -9.12
C ARG A 22 5.94 -5.28 -10.29
N LEU A 23 5.74 -5.77 -11.52
CA LEU A 23 6.31 -5.16 -12.72
C LEU A 23 5.58 -3.85 -13.07
N ARG A 24 4.26 -3.81 -12.86
CA ARG A 24 3.39 -2.68 -13.20
C ARG A 24 2.72 -2.09 -11.97
N THR A 25 3.49 -1.86 -10.91
CA THR A 25 3.00 -1.29 -9.64
C THR A 25 2.23 0.01 -9.83
N GLY A 26 2.62 0.82 -10.81
CA GLY A 26 1.92 2.04 -11.22
C GLY A 26 0.42 1.87 -11.47
N MET A 27 0.01 0.73 -12.01
CA MET A 27 -1.39 0.43 -12.30
C MET A 27 -2.22 0.16 -11.03
N TYR A 28 -1.58 -0.29 -9.96
CA TYR A 28 -2.27 -0.75 -8.74
C TYR A 28 -2.20 0.28 -7.61
N ILE A 29 -1.03 0.92 -7.42
CA ILE A 29 -0.78 1.84 -6.31
C ILE A 29 -0.38 3.24 -6.79
N GLY A 30 -0.53 3.53 -8.09
CA GLY A 30 -0.17 4.82 -8.65
C GLY A 30 1.32 5.10 -8.58
N ARG A 31 1.69 6.36 -8.32
CA ARG A 31 3.08 6.80 -8.36
C ARG A 31 3.92 6.12 -7.28
N LEU A 32 5.08 5.58 -7.65
CA LEU A 32 6.06 5.14 -6.66
C LEU A 32 6.75 6.34 -6.00
N GLY A 33 7.05 6.21 -4.72
CA GLY A 33 7.80 7.20 -3.97
C GLY A 33 8.10 6.77 -2.55
N ASN A 34 8.77 7.64 -1.82
CA ASN A 34 9.25 7.38 -0.46
C ASN A 34 8.35 8.01 0.62
N GLY A 35 7.18 8.53 0.23
CA GLY A 35 6.27 9.24 1.13
C GLY A 35 6.61 10.72 1.30
N SER A 36 7.51 11.27 0.48
CA SER A 36 7.76 12.73 0.47
C SER A 36 6.67 13.49 -0.26
N ASN A 37 5.89 12.82 -1.12
CA ASN A 37 4.76 13.41 -1.83
C ASN A 37 3.46 12.72 -1.41
N PRO A 38 2.37 13.48 -1.13
CA PRO A 38 1.07 12.92 -0.76
C PRO A 38 0.50 11.92 -1.77
N ASP A 39 0.86 12.06 -3.06
CA ASP A 39 0.41 11.18 -4.15
C ASP A 39 1.24 9.90 -4.27
N ASP A 40 2.22 9.68 -3.39
CA ASP A 40 3.04 8.47 -3.39
C ASP A 40 2.20 7.24 -2.94
N GLY A 41 2.36 6.14 -3.66
CA GLY A 41 1.61 4.90 -3.48
C GLY A 41 1.78 4.24 -2.12
N ILE A 42 2.78 4.62 -1.32
CA ILE A 42 2.89 4.21 0.08
C ILE A 42 1.65 4.60 0.90
N TYR A 43 1.03 5.74 0.59
CA TYR A 43 -0.20 6.17 1.25
C TYR A 43 -1.42 5.39 0.77
N ILE A 44 -1.45 4.94 -0.49
CA ILE A 44 -2.49 4.04 -0.99
C ILE A 44 -2.40 2.70 -0.28
N LEU A 45 -1.20 2.11 -0.21
CA LEU A 45 -0.96 0.86 0.52
C LEU A 45 -1.42 0.94 1.98
N LEU A 46 -1.10 2.04 2.67
CA LEU A 46 -1.57 2.26 4.04
C LEU A 46 -3.09 2.35 4.11
N LYS A 47 -3.73 3.07 3.17
CA LYS A 47 -5.20 3.17 3.13
C LYS A 47 -5.86 1.81 2.96
N GLU A 48 -5.39 0.97 2.04
CA GLU A 48 -5.98 -0.37 1.83
C GLU A 48 -5.96 -1.23 3.12
N VAL A 49 -4.89 -1.16 3.92
CA VAL A 49 -4.81 -1.90 5.19
C VAL A 49 -5.80 -1.33 6.22
N ILE A 50 -5.91 0.00 6.29
CA ILE A 50 -6.84 0.67 7.19
C ILE A 50 -8.30 0.39 6.78
N ASP A 51 -8.60 0.44 5.49
CA ASP A 51 -9.93 0.23 4.94
C ASP A 51 -10.39 -1.21 5.21
N ASN A 52 -9.53 -2.20 4.97
CA ASN A 52 -9.81 -3.59 5.36
C ASN A 52 -10.07 -3.74 6.88
N SER A 53 -9.34 -3.00 7.71
CA SER A 53 -9.54 -3.03 9.17
C SER A 53 -10.88 -2.40 9.57
N ILE A 54 -11.32 -1.35 8.86
CA ILE A 54 -12.62 -0.69 9.05
C ILE A 54 -13.75 -1.61 8.59
N ASP A 55 -13.59 -2.30 7.46
CA ASP A 55 -14.59 -3.25 6.96
C ASP A 55 -14.88 -4.35 7.99
N GLU A 56 -13.84 -4.95 8.57
CA GLU A 56 -14.00 -5.96 9.63
C GLU A 56 -14.66 -5.39 10.89
N PHE A 57 -14.31 -4.15 11.29
CA PHE A 57 -14.95 -3.47 12.42
C PHE A 57 -16.45 -3.25 12.16
N ILE A 58 -16.81 -2.80 10.96
CA ILE A 58 -18.21 -2.57 10.55
C ILE A 58 -18.98 -3.91 10.53
N MET A 59 -18.34 -4.99 10.12
CA MET A 59 -18.91 -6.35 10.17
C MET A 59 -19.05 -6.91 11.59
N GLY A 60 -18.54 -6.21 12.61
CA GLY A 60 -18.63 -6.62 14.02
C GLY A 60 -17.50 -7.55 14.49
N ASN A 61 -16.49 -7.80 13.65
CA ASN A 61 -15.35 -8.66 13.94
C ASN A 61 -14.22 -7.91 14.66
N GLY A 62 -14.58 -7.06 15.62
CA GLY A 62 -13.66 -6.21 16.36
C GLY A 62 -14.36 -4.98 16.91
N ASN A 63 -13.80 -4.39 17.96
CA ASN A 63 -14.36 -3.19 18.59
C ASN A 63 -13.33 -2.07 18.78
N ARG A 64 -12.12 -2.27 18.26
CA ARG A 64 -11.03 -1.31 18.32
C ARG A 64 -10.01 -1.57 17.21
N ILE A 65 -9.59 -0.50 16.54
CA ILE A 65 -8.48 -0.53 15.57
C ILE A 65 -7.35 0.30 16.18
N ASP A 66 -6.20 -0.34 16.42
CA ASP A 66 -5.01 0.32 16.94
C ASP A 66 -3.96 0.49 15.82
N VAL A 67 -3.59 1.73 15.52
CA VAL A 67 -2.54 2.06 14.55
C VAL A 67 -1.29 2.52 15.28
N GLN A 68 -0.20 1.77 15.13
CA GLN A 68 1.09 2.11 15.70
C GLN A 68 2.11 2.37 14.60
N LEU A 69 2.80 3.50 14.69
CA LEU A 69 3.93 3.83 13.82
C LEU A 69 5.24 3.59 14.57
N ASP A 70 6.03 2.65 14.08
CA ASP A 70 7.37 2.39 14.60
C ASP A 70 8.40 3.20 13.81
N PHE A 71 9.00 4.17 14.49
CA PHE A 71 10.08 4.97 13.93
C PHE A 71 11.42 4.29 14.24
N PHE A 72 12.06 3.71 13.23
CA PHE A 72 13.46 3.28 13.34
C PHE A 72 14.38 4.51 13.29
N ASN A 73 14.61 5.15 14.44
CA ASN A 73 15.72 6.08 14.59
C ASN A 73 16.98 5.32 14.96
N THR A 74 18.00 5.37 14.11
CA THR A 74 19.39 5.31 14.57
C THR A 74 19.57 6.44 15.59
N SER A 75 19.65 6.06 16.86
CA SER A 75 19.93 6.90 18.03
C SER A 75 19.09 8.18 18.16
N TYR A 76 17.79 8.07 18.43
CA TYR A 76 17.04 9.05 19.23
C TYR A 76 15.81 8.38 19.85
N GLN A 77 15.92 8.03 21.14
CA GLN A 77 14.81 7.60 21.98
C GLN A 77 13.79 8.74 22.07
N LYS A 78 12.75 8.72 21.22
CA LYS A 78 11.65 9.67 21.26
C LYS A 78 10.38 8.92 21.67
N ARG A 79 9.84 9.36 22.82
CA ARG A 79 8.67 8.81 23.52
C ARG A 79 7.52 8.43 22.57
N LYS A 80 7.00 7.22 22.76
CA LYS A 80 5.77 6.69 22.15
C LYS A 80 4.68 7.77 22.09
N LYS A 81 4.29 8.20 20.89
CA LYS A 81 3.10 9.02 20.68
C LYS A 81 1.97 8.10 20.26
N PHE A 82 1.01 7.89 21.16
CA PHE A 82 -0.26 7.25 20.83
C PHE A 82 -1.16 8.30 20.18
N TYR A 83 -1.57 8.07 18.93
CA TYR A 83 -2.61 8.84 18.29
C TYR A 83 -3.94 8.11 18.50
N LYS A 84 -4.76 8.60 19.43
CA LYS A 84 -6.14 8.14 19.61
C LYS A 84 -7.04 9.05 18.79
N LYS A 85 -7.53 8.58 17.65
CA LYS A 85 -8.60 9.26 16.91
C LYS A 85 -9.92 8.60 17.28
N GLU A 86 -10.74 9.28 18.05
CA GLU A 86 -12.10 8.82 18.36
C GLU A 86 -12.96 9.06 17.12
N PHE A 87 -13.37 7.98 16.46
CA PHE A 87 -14.37 8.03 15.40
C PHE A 87 -15.74 8.14 16.09
N ASN A 88 -16.29 9.36 16.11
CA ASN A 88 -17.63 9.59 16.62
C ASN A 88 -18.63 9.16 15.53
N THR A 89 -19.29 8.02 15.72
CA THR A 89 -20.30 7.44 14.81
C THR A 89 -21.65 8.18 14.82
N ALA A 90 -21.67 9.44 15.26
CA ALA A 90 -22.86 10.28 15.29
C ALA A 90 -22.77 11.41 14.26
N GLN A 91 -22.94 11.08 12.98
CA GLN A 91 -23.74 11.85 12.02
C GLN A 91 -23.85 11.07 10.70
N ARG A 92 -25.09 11.03 10.20
CA ARG A 92 -25.57 10.32 9.01
C ARG A 92 -24.82 10.68 7.74
#